data_AF-A0A7L4M8H0-F1
#
_entry.id   AF-A0A7L4M8H0-F1
#
_cell.length_a   1.000
_cell.length_b   1.000
_cell.length_c   1.000
_cell.angle_alpha   90.00
_cell.angle_beta   90.00
_cell.angle_gamma   90.00
#
_symmetry.space_group_name_H-M   'P 1'
#
loop_
_entity.id
_entity.type
_entity.pdbx_description
1 polymer ?
#
loop_
_entity_poly.entity_id
_entity_poly.type
_entity_poly.pdbx_seq_one_letter_code
_entity_poly.pdbx_strand_id
1 'polypeptide(L)'
;TQSLCCRLGCRLFPDGTAHSFYEVTLNGTAFLSFHVPNATWERRWPGGDAVAAYAEGELMKYPTTTRDLQHFLNTTCVDILRAQSAGTGKRSSRSHAPLVLGLILGTIALLGTVVGIFLCTGGSC
;
A
#
# COMPACT_ATOMS: atom_id res chain seq x y z
N THR A 1 -10.08 26.60 -18.62
CA THR A 1 -9.04 26.31 -17.61
C THR A 1 -8.28 25.09 -18.05
N GLN A 2 -6.95 25.10 -17.99
CA GLN A 2 -6.14 23.90 -18.21
C GLN A 2 -5.84 23.23 -16.86
N SER A 3 -5.82 21.90 -16.82
CA SER A 3 -5.52 21.12 -15.61
C SER A 3 -4.36 20.17 -15.90
N LEU A 4 -3.30 20.24 -15.09
CA LEU A 4 -2.16 19.34 -15.15
C LEU A 4 -2.19 18.43 -13.92
N CYS A 5 -2.26 17.12 -14.13
CA CYS A 5 -2.28 16.14 -13.05
C CYS A 5 -1.01 15.29 -13.08
N CYS A 6 -0.35 15.16 -11.93
CA CYS A 6 0.84 14.35 -11.74
C CYS A 6 0.51 13.15 -10.86
N ARG A 7 0.76 11.95 -11.36
CA ARG A 7 0.57 10.70 -10.62
C ARG A 7 1.88 9.93 -10.60
N LEU A 8 2.55 9.94 -9.45
CA LEU A 8 3.84 9.28 -9.27
C LEU A 8 3.88 8.42 -8.01
N GLY A 9 4.78 7.45 -8.00
CA GLY A 9 5.03 6.61 -6.84
C GLY A 9 5.76 5.33 -7.19
N CYS A 10 5.73 4.40 -6.24
CA CYS A 10 6.29 3.07 -6.37
C CYS A 10 5.32 2.04 -5.78
N ARG A 11 5.44 0.80 -6.24
CA ARG A 11 4.69 -0.35 -5.76
C ARG A 11 5.69 -1.43 -5.35
N LEU A 12 5.57 -1.93 -4.14
CA LEU A 12 6.34 -3.07 -3.66
C LEU A 12 5.53 -4.36 -3.87
N PHE A 13 6.15 -5.38 -4.46
CA PHE A 13 5.53 -6.69 -4.70
C PHE A 13 5.97 -7.70 -3.61
N PRO A 14 5.20 -8.79 -3.42
CA PRO A 14 5.53 -9.81 -2.41
C PRO A 14 6.87 -10.52 -2.63
N ASP A 15 7.36 -10.58 -3.86
CA ASP A 15 8.67 -11.13 -4.22
C ASP A 15 9.85 -10.19 -3.89
N GLY A 16 9.55 -9.02 -3.31
CA GLY A 16 10.53 -8.00 -2.93
C GLY A 16 10.92 -7.06 -4.07
N THR A 17 10.42 -7.29 -5.29
CA THR A 17 10.63 -6.37 -6.42
C THR A 17 9.78 -5.10 -6.25
N ALA A 18 10.19 -4.03 -6.91
CA ALA A 18 9.46 -2.77 -6.91
C ALA A 18 9.25 -2.26 -8.33
N HIS A 19 8.09 -1.66 -8.57
CA HIS A 19 7.79 -0.96 -9.81
C HIS A 19 7.43 0.48 -9.53
N SER A 20 8.18 1.40 -10.14
CA SER A 20 7.98 2.84 -9.97
C SER A 20 7.44 3.48 -11.24
N PHE A 21 6.64 4.52 -11.07
CA PHE A 21 5.94 5.20 -12.16
C PHE A 21 5.85 6.70 -11.90
N TYR A 22 5.79 7.48 -12.98
CA TYR A 22 5.36 8.88 -12.97
C TYR A 22 4.67 9.18 -14.30
N GLU A 23 3.37 9.43 -14.21
CA GLU A 23 2.48 9.79 -15.32
C GLU A 23 2.01 11.23 -15.15
N VAL A 24 2.01 12.00 -16.24
CA VAL A 24 1.49 13.37 -16.29
C VAL A 24 0.37 13.42 -17.32
N THR A 25 -0.78 13.98 -16.93
CA THR A 25 -1.91 14.23 -17.84
C THR A 25 -2.22 15.72 -17.92
N LEU A 26 -2.60 16.17 -19.11
CA LEU A 26 -3.06 17.52 -19.38
C LEU A 26 -4.51 17.44 -19.85
N ASN A 27 -5.42 18.08 -19.11
CA ASN A 27 -6.87 18.01 -19.33
C ASN A 27 -7.41 16.56 -19.40
N GLY A 28 -6.82 15.65 -18.62
CA GLY A 28 -7.18 14.24 -18.58
C GLY A 28 -6.56 13.37 -19.68
N THR A 29 -5.88 13.97 -20.67
CA THR A 29 -5.19 13.23 -21.73
C THR A 29 -3.73 12.99 -21.34
N ALA A 30 -3.20 11.80 -21.66
CA ALA A 30 -1.81 11.45 -21.38
C ALA A 30 -0.86 12.45 -22.07
N PHE A 31 0.00 13.09 -21.28
CA PHE A 31 0.88 14.16 -21.76
C PHE A 31 2.34 13.70 -21.78
N LEU A 32 2.88 13.31 -20.62
CA LEU A 32 4.23 12.79 -20.46
C LEU A 32 4.24 11.58 -19.51
N SER A 33 5.24 10.72 -19.66
CA SER A 33 5.57 9.71 -18.66
C SER A 33 7.07 9.66 -18.42
N PHE A 34 7.48 9.30 -17.20
CA PHE A 34 8.89 9.12 -16.88
C PHE A 34 9.26 7.64 -16.95
N HIS A 35 10.22 7.32 -17.80
CA HIS A 35 10.85 6.00 -17.87
C HIS A 35 11.94 5.89 -16.83
N VAL A 36 11.56 5.38 -15.65
CA VAL A 36 12.42 5.29 -14.47
C VAL A 36 13.77 4.60 -14.73
N PRO A 37 13.87 3.45 -15.43
CA PRO A 37 15.15 2.77 -15.60
C PRO A 37 16.23 3.60 -16.31
N ASN A 38 15.84 4.43 -17.29
CA ASN A 38 16.79 5.24 -18.06
C ASN A 38 16.84 6.71 -17.61
N ALA A 39 16.03 7.09 -16.63
CA ALA A 39 15.85 8.47 -16.19
C ALA A 39 15.45 9.44 -17.32
N THR A 40 14.59 8.98 -18.24
CA THR A 40 14.15 9.75 -19.41
C THR A 40 12.67 10.06 -19.37
N TRP A 41 12.28 11.20 -19.92
CA TRP A 41 10.87 11.53 -20.17
C TRP A 41 10.44 11.02 -21.55
N GLU A 42 9.17 10.63 -21.66
CA GLU A 42 8.56 10.12 -22.88
C GLU A 42 7.29 10.92 -23.18
N ARG A 43 7.12 11.28 -24.45
CA ARG A 43 5.91 11.94 -24.94
C ARG A 43 4.78 10.93 -25.08
N ARG A 44 3.62 11.26 -24.50
CA ARG A 44 2.41 10.44 -24.57
C ARG A 44 1.25 11.15 -25.29
N TRP A 45 1.38 12.45 -25.52
CA TRP A 45 0.36 13.25 -26.18
C TRP A 45 0.12 12.82 -27.63
N PRO A 46 -1.14 12.68 -28.07
CA PRO A 46 -1.45 12.35 -29.45
C PRO A 46 -1.07 13.50 -30.39
N GLY A 47 -0.34 13.19 -31.46
CA GLY A 47 -0.13 14.12 -32.58
C GLY A 47 1.13 15.00 -32.55
N GLY A 48 2.21 14.61 -31.84
CA GLY A 48 3.50 15.29 -31.98
C GLY A 48 3.51 16.75 -31.54
N ASP A 49 2.68 17.09 -30.55
CA ASP A 49 2.44 18.44 -30.08
C ASP A 49 3.72 19.15 -29.60
N ALA A 50 3.92 20.39 -30.08
CA ALA A 50 5.08 21.21 -29.77
C ALA A 50 5.23 21.51 -28.27
N VAL A 51 4.13 21.56 -27.52
CA VAL A 51 4.14 21.79 -26.07
C VAL A 51 4.68 20.56 -25.34
N ALA A 52 4.31 19.35 -25.76
CA ALA A 52 4.84 18.12 -25.18
C ALA A 52 6.35 17.97 -25.47
N ALA A 53 6.78 18.30 -26.68
CA ALA A 53 8.19 18.31 -27.05
C ALA A 53 9.00 19.36 -26.29
N TYR A 54 8.46 20.57 -26.13
CA TYR A 54 9.09 21.62 -25.34
C TYR A 54 9.22 21.21 -23.87
N ALA A 55 8.15 20.68 -23.27
CA ALA A 55 8.17 20.24 -21.88
C ALA A 55 9.16 19.08 -21.64
N GLU A 56 9.19 18.08 -22.51
CA GLU A 56 10.22 17.02 -22.48
C GLU A 56 11.63 17.63 -22.56
N GLY A 57 11.86 18.53 -23.51
CA GLY A 57 13.15 19.20 -23.69
C GLY A 57 13.60 19.97 -22.44
N GLU A 58 12.71 20.71 -21.78
CA GLU A 58 13.03 21.40 -20.52
C GLU A 58 13.31 20.43 -19.37
N LEU A 59 12.53 19.37 -19.22
CA LEU A 59 12.70 18.37 -18.16
C LEU A 59 13.98 17.55 -18.33
N MET A 60 14.46 17.37 -19.56
CA MET A 60 15.69 16.63 -19.83
C MET A 60 16.98 17.44 -19.58
N LYS A 61 16.91 18.75 -19.30
CA LYS A 61 18.10 19.60 -19.07
C LYS A 61 18.73 19.43 -17.69
N TYR A 62 17.94 19.06 -16.68
CA TYR A 62 18.37 19.14 -15.29
C TYR A 62 18.50 17.76 -14.64
N PRO A 63 19.56 17.51 -13.85
CA PRO A 63 19.67 16.30 -13.04
C PRO A 63 18.47 16.10 -12.10
N THR A 64 17.93 17.20 -11.56
CA THR A 64 16.82 17.18 -10.61
C THR A 64 15.54 16.57 -11.19
N THR A 65 15.27 16.79 -12.47
CA THR A 65 14.10 16.26 -13.18
C THR A 65 14.38 14.94 -13.89
N THR A 66 15.60 14.40 -13.77
CA THR A 66 16.01 13.13 -14.38
C THR A 66 16.59 12.20 -13.32
N ARG A 67 17.89 12.30 -13.03
CA ARG A 67 18.62 11.41 -12.11
C ARG A 67 18.12 11.48 -10.67
N ASP A 68 17.86 12.67 -10.14
CA ASP A 68 17.41 12.80 -8.75
C ASP A 68 15.97 12.29 -8.61
N LEU A 69 15.15 12.53 -9.64
CA LEU A 69 13.79 11.97 -9.74
C LEU A 69 13.80 10.44 -9.83
N GLN A 70 14.72 9.87 -10.63
CA GLN A 70 14.93 8.42 -10.68
C GLN A 70 15.32 7.86 -9.31
N HIS A 71 16.27 8.51 -8.62
CA HIS A 71 16.69 8.10 -7.28
C HIS A 71 15.53 8.15 -6.29
N PHE A 72 14.75 9.23 -6.31
CA PHE A 72 13.55 9.36 -5.48
C PHE A 72 12.57 8.21 -5.71
N LEU A 73 12.26 7.89 -6.97
CA LEU A 73 11.28 6.87 -7.32
C LEU A 73 11.78 5.43 -7.08
N ASN A 74 13.06 5.15 -7.35
CA ASN A 74 13.61 3.78 -7.30
C ASN A 74 14.25 3.43 -5.95
N THR A 75 14.62 4.42 -5.15
CA THR A 75 15.25 4.23 -3.84
C THR A 75 14.35 4.78 -2.74
N THR A 76 14.21 6.11 -2.67
CA THR A 76 13.53 6.77 -1.54
C THR A 76 12.10 6.29 -1.34
N CYS A 77 11.30 6.24 -2.40
CA CYS A 77 9.92 5.75 -2.33
C CYS A 77 9.85 4.29 -1.86
N VAL A 78 10.72 3.44 -2.41
CA VAL A 78 10.73 2.01 -2.11
C VAL A 78 11.12 1.78 -0.65
N ASP A 79 12.11 2.50 -0.15
CA ASP A 79 12.56 2.40 1.24
C ASP A 79 11.50 2.89 2.22
N ILE A 80 10.76 3.96 1.88
CA ILE A 80 9.59 4.39 2.66
C ILE A 80 8.55 3.27 2.74
N LEU A 81 8.19 2.64 1.62
CA LEU A 81 7.19 1.56 1.61
C LEU A 81 7.68 0.33 2.39
N ARG A 82 8.96 -0.04 2.24
CA ARG A 82 9.57 -1.14 3.01
C ARG A 82 9.50 -0.87 4.51
N ALA A 83 9.91 0.32 4.96
CA ALA A 83 9.88 0.69 6.36
C ALA A 83 8.45 0.62 6.95
N GLN A 84 7.45 1.11 6.22
CA GLN A 84 6.05 1.06 6.66
C GLN A 84 5.50 -0.37 6.68
N SER A 85 5.85 -1.20 5.68
CA SER A 85 5.42 -2.61 5.61
C SER A 85 6.04 -3.48 6.71
N ALA A 86 7.30 -3.22 7.10
CA ALA A 86 7.94 -3.87 8.24
C ALA A 86 7.27 -3.46 9.57
N GLY A 87 6.87 -2.19 9.69
CA GLY A 87 6.13 -1.68 10.86
C GLY A 87 4.71 -2.25 11.01
N THR A 88 4.04 -2.60 9.90
CA THR A 88 2.72 -3.24 9.92
C THR A 88 2.78 -4.76 10.09
N GLY A 89 3.95 -5.37 9.88
CA GLY A 89 4.20 -6.83 10.01
C GLY A 89 3.99 -7.44 11.40
N LYS A 90 3.56 -6.68 12.40
CA LYS A 90 3.26 -7.22 13.74
C LYS A 90 2.05 -6.60 14.44
N ARG A 91 0.98 -6.31 13.69
CA ARG A 91 -0.37 -6.48 14.25
C ARG A 91 -0.90 -7.83 13.79
N SER A 92 -0.32 -8.89 14.37
CA SER A 92 -0.99 -10.18 14.42
C SER A 92 -2.41 -9.92 14.85
N SER A 93 -3.38 -10.23 13.98
CA SER A 93 -4.80 -10.22 14.30
C SER A 93 -4.94 -10.87 15.68
N ARG A 94 -5.33 -10.07 16.68
CA ARG A 94 -5.37 -10.52 18.07
C ARG A 94 -6.42 -11.61 18.13
N SER A 95 -5.98 -12.85 18.00
CA SER A 95 -6.87 -14.00 17.91
C SER A 95 -7.78 -13.98 19.12
N HIS A 96 -9.09 -13.98 18.89
CA HIS A 96 -10.10 -14.08 19.94
C HIS A 96 -10.27 -15.53 20.42
N ALA A 97 -9.55 -16.49 19.84
CA ALA A 97 -9.56 -17.89 20.24
C ALA A 97 -9.36 -18.14 21.75
N PRO A 98 -8.41 -17.49 22.47
CA PRO A 98 -8.25 -17.72 23.90
C PRO A 98 -9.41 -17.15 24.73
N LEU A 99 -10.07 -16.07 24.27
CA LEU A 99 -11.25 -15.52 24.95
C LEU A 99 -12.48 -16.43 24.76
N VAL A 100 -12.68 -16.95 23.55
CA VAL A 100 -13.77 -17.89 23.26
C VAL A 100 -13.57 -19.19 24.04
N LEU A 101 -12.35 -19.73 24.07
CA LEU A 101 -12.04 -20.93 24.84
C LEU A 101 -12.27 -20.71 26.35
N GLY A 102 -11.86 -19.55 26.87
CA GLY A 102 -12.11 -19.18 28.27
C GLY A 102 -13.60 -19.08 28.60
N LEU A 103 -14.41 -18.51 27.70
CA LEU A 103 -15.85 -18.38 27.89
C LEU A 103 -16.55 -19.75 27.90
N ILE A 104 -16.15 -20.66 26.99
CA ILE A 104 -16.69 -22.03 26.90
C ILE A 104 -16.31 -22.85 28.13
N LEU A 105 -15.05 -22.82 28.56
CA LEU A 105 -14.62 -23.54 29.75
C LEU A 105 -15.30 -23.00 31.02
N GLY A 106 -15.49 -21.68 31.10
CA GLY A 106 -16.20 -21.04 32.21
C GLY A 106 -17.68 -21.44 32.30
N THR A 107 -18.40 -21.47 31.17
CA THR A 107 -19.82 -21.89 31.16
C THR A 107 -19.99 -23.37 31.50
N ILE A 108 -19.11 -24.24 31.03
CA ILE A 108 -19.13 -25.68 31.37
C ILE A 108 -18.91 -25.88 32.87
N ALA A 109 -17.96 -25.16 33.47
CA ALA A 109 -17.71 -25.25 34.91
C ALA A 109 -18.93 -24.82 35.73
N LEU A 110 -19.59 -23.72 35.34
CA LEU A 110 -20.82 -23.25 36.00
C LEU A 110 -21.94 -24.29 35.90
N LEU A 111 -22.21 -24.83 34.71
CA LEU A 111 -23.22 -25.86 34.52
C LEU A 111 -22.92 -27.13 35.33
N GLY A 112 -21.65 -27.56 35.37
CA GLY A 112 -21.21 -28.70 36.17
C GLY A 112 -21.44 -28.47 37.67
N THR A 113 -21.16 -27.28 38.19
CA THR A 113 -21.43 -26.96 39.60
C THR A 113 -22.92 -26.97 39.93
N VAL A 114 -23.79 -26.41 39.07
CA VAL A 114 -25.24 -26.40 39.28
C VAL A 114 -25.79 -27.83 39.29
N VAL A 115 -25.39 -28.66 38.33
CA VAL A 115 -25.81 -30.08 38.27
C VAL A 115 -25.29 -30.86 39.47
N GLY A 116 -24.04 -30.63 39.88
CA GLY A 116 -23.47 -31.25 41.07
C GLY A 116 -24.23 -30.89 42.35
N ILE A 117 -24.57 -29.61 42.53
CA ILE A 117 -25.40 -29.16 43.65
C ILE A 117 -26.77 -29.84 43.60
N PHE A 118 -27.44 -29.84 42.44
CA PHE A 118 -28.77 -30.43 42.28
C PHE A 118 -28.79 -31.93 42.60
N LEU A 119 -27.75 -32.67 42.20
CA LEU A 119 -27.59 -34.09 42.52
C LEU A 119 -27.25 -34.32 44.00
N CYS A 120 -26.40 -33.48 44.60
CA CYS A 120 -26.02 -33.58 46.01
C CYS A 120 -27.14 -33.17 46.98
N THR A 121 -28.04 -32.27 46.59
CA THR A 121 -29.18 -31.85 47.42
C THR A 121 -30.43 -32.73 47.27
N GLY A 122 -30.38 -33.76 46.41
CA GLY A 122 -31.46 -34.72 46.21
C GLY A 122 -32.59 -34.14 45.36
N GLY A 123 -32.67 -34.59 44.11
CA GLY A 123 -33.87 -34.42 43.31
C GLY A 123 -35.03 -35.21 43.93
N SER A 124 -35.89 -34.51 44.68
CA SER A 124 -37.25 -34.95 44.97
C SER A 124 -38.22 -33.87 44.51
N CYS A 125 -38.90 -34.22 43.41
CA CYS A 125 -40.04 -33.59 42.73
C CYS A 125 -39.78 -32.26 42.01
#